data_AF-A0A7C4TV60-F1
#
_entry.id   AF-A0A7C4TV60-F1
#
_cell.length_a   1.000
_cell.length_b   1.000
_cell.length_c   1.000
_cell.angle_alpha   90.00
_cell.angle_beta   90.00
_cell.angle_gamma   90.00
#
_symmetry.space_group_name_H-M   'P 1'
#
loop_
_entity.id
_entity.type
_entity.pdbx_description
1 polymer ?
#
loop_
_entity_poly.entity_id
_entity_poly.type
_entity_poly.pdbx_seq_one_letter_code
_entity_poly.pdbx_strand_id
1 'polypeptide(L)' 'IKNGQTIVIAGLINETDRKNMSKIPIAGDMPILGALFSQQTLEEGNSEIVFLIRPRII' A
#
# COMPACT_ATOMS: atom_id res chain seq x y z
N ILE A 1 7.55 -34.92 4.23
CA ILE A 1 6.36 -34.04 4.06
C ILE A 1 5.13 -34.93 4.26
N LYS A 2 4.24 -34.64 5.23
CA LYS A 2 3.05 -35.48 5.47
C LYS A 2 1.96 -35.15 4.45
N ASN A 3 1.30 -36.16 3.88
CA ASN A 3 0.18 -35.98 2.97
C ASN A 3 -0.91 -35.12 3.59
N GLY A 4 -1.43 -34.16 2.81
CA GLY A 4 -2.57 -33.33 3.21
C GLY A 4 -2.24 -32.13 4.11
N GLN A 5 -0.97 -31.78 4.36
CA GLN A 5 -0.61 -30.49 4.95
C GLN A 5 -0.60 -29.37 3.89
N THR A 6 -1.18 -28.21 4.21
CA THR A 6 -1.08 -27.00 3.38
C THR A 6 0.29 -26.37 3.56
N ILE A 7 1.00 -26.12 2.47
CA ILE A 7 2.33 -25.51 2.45
C ILE A 7 2.20 -24.13 1.79
N VAL A 8 2.77 -23.11 2.42
CA VAL A 8 2.97 -21.80 1.79
C VAL A 8 4.20 -21.91 0.89
N ILE A 9 4.03 -21.60 -0.39
CA ILE A 9 5.09 -21.84 -1.39
C ILE A 9 5.63 -20.53 -1.94
N ALA A 10 4.80 -19.50 -1.98
CA ALA A 10 5.21 -18.15 -2.36
C ALA A 10 4.33 -17.10 -1.67
N GLY A 11 4.93 -15.94 -1.42
CA GLY A 11 4.23 -14.73 -0.97
C GLY A 11 4.73 -13.53 -1.76
N LEU A 12 3.85 -12.57 -2.00
CA LEU A 12 4.17 -11.26 -2.56
C LEU A 12 3.64 -10.20 -1.60
N ILE A 13 4.51 -9.31 -1.16
CA ILE A 13 4.15 -8.12 -0.39
C ILE A 13 4.37 -6.94 -1.32
N ASN A 14 3.33 -6.15 -1.52
CA ASN A 14 3.39 -4.92 -2.31
C ASN A 14 2.90 -3.76 -1.44
N GLU A 15 3.81 -2.81 -1.21
CA GLU A 15 3.58 -1.59 -0.45
C GLU A 15 3.66 -0.41 -1.42
N THR A 16 2.71 0.52 -1.31
CA THR A 16 2.61 1.67 -2.20
C THR A 16 2.29 2.91 -1.39
N ASP A 17 3.24 3.85 -1.37
CA ASP A 17 3.07 5.18 -0.78
C ASP A 17 2.91 6.22 -1.88
N ARG A 18 1.77 6.91 -1.89
CA ARG A 18 1.52 8.01 -2.83
C ARG A 18 1.22 9.30 -2.07
N LYS A 19 2.11 10.27 -2.23
CA LYS A 19 1.95 11.63 -1.69
C LYS A 19 1.63 12.60 -2.81
N ASN A 20 0.42 13.15 -2.77
CA ASN A 20 -0.01 14.21 -3.67
C ASN A 20 -0.17 15.52 -2.92
N MET A 21 0.34 16.60 -3.49
CA MET A 21 0.23 17.96 -2.96
C MET A 21 -0.36 18.85 -4.05
N SER A 22 -1.49 19.48 -3.76
CA SER A 22 -2.09 20.52 -4.60
C SER A 22 -2.15 21.82 -3.82
N LYS A 23 -1.78 22.95 -4.42
CA LYS A 23 -1.81 24.26 -3.75
C LYS A 23 -2.12 25.38 -4.73
N ILE A 24 -2.75 26.43 -4.21
CA ILE A 24 -2.96 27.67 -4.97
C ILE A 24 -1.63 28.45 -5.00
N PRO A 25 -1.10 28.82 -6.19
CA PRO A 25 0.11 29.63 -6.29
C PRO A 25 -0.01 30.95 -5.51
N ILE A 26 1.08 31.43 -4.91
CA ILE A 26 1.13 32.63 -4.03
C ILE A 26 0.45 32.43 -2.68
N ALA A 27 -0.82 32.02 -2.64
CA ALA A 27 -1.56 31.85 -1.38
C ALA A 27 -1.09 30.62 -0.57
N GLY A 28 -0.75 29.52 -1.25
CA GLY A 28 -0.27 28.28 -0.62
C GLY A 28 1.16 28.35 -0.08
N ASP A 29 1.94 29.37 -0.45
CA ASP A 29 3.32 29.56 0.02
C ASP A 29 3.40 30.52 1.23
N MET A 30 2.25 30.99 1.73
CA MET A 30 2.22 31.88 2.90
C MET A 30 2.64 31.13 4.18
N PRO A 31 3.60 31.64 4.97
CA PRO A 31 4.17 30.94 6.12
C PRO A 31 3.19 30.64 7.27
N ILE A 32 2.03 31.30 7.32
CA ILE A 32 1.02 31.11 8.37
C ILE A 32 -0.30 30.55 7.79
N LEU A 33 -0.66 30.94 6.57
CA LEU A 33 -1.97 30.63 5.98
C LEU A 33 -1.90 29.60 4.84
N GLY A 34 -0.70 29.19 4.41
CA GLY A 34 -0.52 28.31 3.25
C GLY A 34 -1.28 26.98 3.37
N ALA A 35 -1.38 26.43 4.59
CA ALA A 35 -2.12 25.19 4.87
C ALA A 35 -3.63 25.29 4.58
N LEU A 36 -4.24 26.47 4.65
CA LEU A 36 -5.66 26.68 4.32
C LEU A 36 -5.91 26.68 2.80
N PHE A 37 -4.88 26.91 2.00
CA PHE A 37 -4.91 27.02 0.53
C PHE A 37 -4.12 25.90 -0.16
N SER A 38 -3.75 24.86 0.59
CA SER A 38 -3.07 23.66 0.11
C SER A 38 -3.81 22.42 0.56
N GLN A 39 -3.92 21.43 -0.30
CA GLN A 39 -4.43 20.11 0.01
C GLN A 39 -3.33 19.08 -0.16
N GLN A 40 -3.14 18.28 0.89
CA GLN A 40 -2.26 17.12 0.88
C GLN A 40 -3.12 15.86 0.93
N THR A 41 -2.84 14.93 0.03
CA THR A 41 -3.45 13.61 0.03
C THR A 41 -2.33 12.60 0.19
N LEU A 42 -2.42 11.82 1.27
CA LEU A 42 -1.58 10.66 1.54
C LEU A 42 -2.43 9.44 1.24
N GLU A 43 -1.98 8.61 0.30
CA GLU A 43 -2.58 7.32 -0.01
C GLU A 43 -1.55 6.24 0.31
N GLU A 44 -1.91 5.36 1.23
CA GLU A 44 -1.11 4.20 1.63
C GLU A 44 -1.83 2.94 1.13
N GLY A 45 -1.11 2.08 0.41
CA GLY A 45 -1.62 0.86 -0.19
C GLY A 45 -0.80 -0.35 0.21
N ASN A 46 -1.43 -1.29 0.93
CA ASN A 46 -0.81 -2.55 1.34
C ASN A 46 -1.53 -3.72 0.68
N SER A 47 -0.80 -4.55 -0.07
CA SER A 47 -1.33 -5.73 -0.75
C SER A 47 -0.45 -6.95 -0.47
N GLU A 48 -1.03 -7.96 0.17
CA GLU A 48 -0.36 -9.22 0.46
C GLU A 48 -1.04 -10.35 -0.31
N ILE A 49 -0.27 -11.08 -1.12
CA ILE A 49 -0.74 -12.24 -1.86
C ILE A 49 0.03 -13.46 -1.36
N VAL A 50 -0.69 -14.53 -0.99
CA VAL A 50 -0.09 -15.77 -0.47
C VAL A 50 -0.59 -16.96 -1.26
N PHE A 51 0.33 -17.77 -1.78
CA PHE A 51 0.04 -19.00 -2.51
C PHE A 51 0.19 -20.22 -1.61
N LEU A 52 -0.93 -20.94 -1.44
CA LEU A 52 -1.06 -22.11 -0.59
C LEU A 52 -1.33 -23.34 -1.45
N ILE A 53 -0.59 -24.43 -1.23
CA ILE A 53 -0.80 -25.68 -1.96
C ILE A 53 -1.00 -26.82 -0.97
N ARG A 54 -2.00 -27.66 -1.22
CA ARG A 54 -2.31 -28.84 -0.42
C ARG A 54 -2.26 -30.10 -1.30
N PRO A 55 -1.18 -30.89 -1.23
CA PRO A 55 -1.06 -32.11 -2.02
C PRO A 55 -1.99 -33.20 -1.48
N ARG A 56 -2.65 -33.92 -2.40
CA ARG A 56 -3.40 -35.17 -2.13
C ARG A 56 -2.72 -36.29 -2.91
N ILE A 57 -2.31 -37.36 -2.23
CA ILE A 57 -1.81 -38.58 -2.87
C ILE A 57 -2.99 -39.54 -3.05
N ILE A 58 -3.09 -40.12 -4.25
CA ILE A 58 -4.09 -41.13 -4.65
C ILE A 58 -3.32 -42.42 -4.98
#